data_AF-A0A3L7VLF8-F1
#
_entry.id   AF-A0A3L7VLF8-F1
#
_cell.length_a   1.000
_cell.length_b   1.000
_cell.length_c   1.000
_cell.angle_alpha   90.00
_cell.angle_beta   90.00
_cell.angle_gamma   90.00
#
_symmetry.space_group_name_H-M   'P 1'
#
loop_
_entity.id
_entity.type
_entity.pdbx_description
1 polymer ?
#
loop_
_entity_poly.entity_id
_entity_poly.type
_entity_poly.pdbx_seq_one_letter_code
_entity_poly.pdbx_strand_id
1 'polypeptide(L)' 'GHGGGQKLAKATGIPFLGAIPIDPLVVQAGDNGKPMVLSHPESATAAAFRDLAGVVVKSLAQSPSEAPLPGLS' A
#
# COMPACT_ATOMS: atom_id res chain seq x y z
N GLY A 1 10.91 12.63 -7.37
CA GLY A 1 9.97 12.77 -8.50
C GLY A 1 8.65 12.11 -8.12
N HIS A 2 7.51 12.57 -8.67
CA HIS A 2 6.18 12.06 -8.31
C HIS A 2 5.49 11.39 -9.51
N GLY A 3 4.57 10.45 -9.24
CA GLY A 3 3.69 9.85 -10.26
C GLY A 3 4.31 8.80 -11.19
N GLY A 4 5.57 8.41 -10.99
CA GLY A 4 6.23 7.37 -11.80
C GLY A 4 5.48 6.02 -11.75
N GLY A 5 5.08 5.59 -10.56
CA GLY A 5 4.29 4.37 -10.38
C GLY A 5 2.91 4.42 -11.06
N GLN A 6 2.23 5.57 -11.00
CA GLN A 6 0.94 5.74 -11.67
C GLN A 6 1.07 5.71 -13.19
N LYS A 7 2.14 6.31 -13.75
CA LYS A 7 2.45 6.23 -15.18
C LYS A 7 2.73 4.80 -15.62
N LEU A 8 3.52 4.06 -14.83
CA LEU A 8 3.82 2.66 -15.10
C LEU A 8 2.56 1.80 -15.07
N ALA A 9 1.72 1.95 -14.03
CA ALA A 9 0.46 1.22 -13.92
C ALA A 9 -0.45 1.45 -15.14
N LYS A 10 -0.56 2.71 -15.58
CA LYS A 10 -1.28 3.07 -16.80
C LYS A 10 -0.67 2.43 -18.06
N ALA A 11 0.65 2.39 -18.16
CA ALA A 11 1.36 1.84 -19.32
C ALA A 11 1.26 0.31 -19.42
N THR A 12 1.20 -0.39 -18.29
CA THR A 12 1.14 -1.86 -18.24
C THR A 12 -0.28 -2.41 -18.06
N GLY A 13 -1.28 -1.53 -17.85
CA GLY A 13 -2.66 -1.93 -17.64
C GLY A 13 -2.93 -2.60 -16.29
N ILE A 14 -1.99 -2.54 -15.34
CA ILE A 14 -2.19 -3.08 -13.99
C ILE A 14 -2.90 -2.06 -13.10
N PRO A 15 -3.67 -2.49 -12.08
CA PRO A 15 -4.31 -1.59 -11.14
C PRO A 15 -3.29 -0.71 -10.40
N PHE A 16 -3.58 0.58 -10.31
CA PHE A 16 -2.84 1.49 -9.45
C PHE A 16 -3.40 1.43 -8.03
N LEU A 17 -2.59 1.01 -7.06
CA LEU A 17 -3.04 0.81 -5.68
C LEU A 17 -3.04 2.09 -4.83
N GLY A 18 -2.31 3.12 -5.26
CA GLY A 18 -2.20 4.39 -4.54
C GLY A 18 -0.78 4.94 -4.48
N ALA A 19 -0.62 6.08 -3.80
CA ALA A 19 0.67 6.71 -3.55
C ALA A 19 0.80 7.05 -2.07
N ILE A 20 1.97 6.75 -1.49
CA ILE A 20 2.30 7.12 -0.12
C ILE A 20 3.21 8.37 -0.18
N PRO A 21 2.90 9.45 0.56
CA PRO A 21 3.79 10.60 0.69
C PRO A 21 5.16 10.20 1.25
N ILE A 22 6.22 10.89 0.83
CA ILE A 22 7.52 10.77 1.49
C ILE A 22 7.43 11.50 2.82
N ASP A 23 7.37 10.73 3.90
CA ASP A 23 7.18 11.23 5.26
C ASP A 23 8.29 10.70 6.17
N PRO A 24 9.19 11.57 6.68
CA PRO A 24 10.27 11.16 7.59
C PRO A 24 9.79 10.44 8.85
N LEU A 25 8.55 10.70 9.29
CA LEU A 25 7.97 10.06 10.46
C LEU A 25 7.75 8.56 10.24
N VAL A 26 7.64 8.09 9.00
CA VAL A 26 7.51 6.65 8.68
C VAL A 26 8.72 5.87 9.18
N VAL A 27 9.92 6.40 8.96
CA VAL A 27 11.17 5.76 9.39
C VAL A 27 11.20 5.70 10.91
N GLN A 28 10.96 6.83 11.58
CA GLN A 28 10.94 6.91 13.04
C GLN A 28 9.88 6.01 13.67
N ALA A 29 8.68 5.95 13.09
CA ALA A 29 7.60 5.09 13.55
C ALA A 29 7.95 3.60 13.39
N GLY A 30 8.62 3.24 12.30
CA GLY A 30 9.13 1.89 12.05
C GLY A 30 10.19 1.46 13.06
N ASP A 31 11.21 2.30 13.26
CA ASP A 31 12.32 2.02 14.18
C ASP A 31 11.86 1.88 15.64
N ASN A 32 10.85 2.66 16.04
CA ASN A 32 10.26 2.59 17.38
C ASN A 32 9.22 1.45 17.54
N GLY A 33 9.01 0.63 16.51
CA GLY A 33 8.07 -0.50 16.54
C GLY A 33 6.60 -0.10 16.61
N LYS A 34 6.24 1.16 16.30
CA LYS A 34 4.86 1.67 16.36
C LYS A 34 4.45 2.29 15.02
N PRO A 35 3.87 1.48 14.10
CA PRO A 35 3.52 1.89 12.74
C PRO A 35 2.71 3.19 12.67
N MET A 36 2.89 3.97 11.59
CA MET A 36 2.22 5.27 11.38
C MET A 36 0.69 5.20 11.51
N VAL A 37 0.07 4.10 11.07
CA VAL A 37 -1.38 3.88 11.17
C VAL A 37 -1.88 3.78 12.61
N LEU A 38 -1.00 3.48 13.57
CA LEU A 38 -1.30 3.41 15.00
C LEU A 38 -0.77 4.62 15.77
N SER A 39 0.43 5.13 15.43
CA SER A 39 1.05 6.26 16.14
C SER A 39 0.51 7.62 15.71
N HIS A 40 0.16 7.77 14.43
CA HIS A 40 -0.33 9.03 13.84
C HIS A 40 -1.55 8.75 12.94
N PRO A 41 -2.67 8.29 13.50
CA PRO A 41 -3.81 7.82 12.73
C PRO A 41 -4.42 8.89 11.81
N GLU A 42 -4.34 10.17 12.19
CA GLU A 42 -4.87 11.31 11.42
C GLU A 42 -3.88 11.87 10.37
N SER A 43 -2.67 11.30 10.26
CA SER A 43 -1.70 11.75 9.25
C SER A 43 -2.13 11.37 7.84
N ALA A 44 -1.74 12.19 6.86
CA ALA A 44 -1.96 11.90 5.44
C ALA A 44 -1.33 10.55 5.02
N THR A 45 -0.17 10.22 5.60
CA THR A 45 0.52 8.96 5.39
C THR A 45 -0.28 7.76 5.91
N ALA A 46 -0.83 7.85 7.12
CA ALA A 46 -1.68 6.81 7.68
C ALA A 46 -2.97 6.62 6.87
N ALA A 47 -3.60 7.72 6.44
CA ALA A 47 -4.77 7.67 5.55
C ALA A 47 -4.43 6.97 4.23
N ALA A 48 -3.33 7.33 3.58
CA ALA A 48 -2.90 6.73 2.32
C ALA A 48 -2.64 5.21 2.44
N PHE A 49 -2.07 4.75 3.56
CA PHE A 49 -1.91 3.31 3.82
C PHE A 49 -3.26 2.59 3.99
N ARG A 50 -4.22 3.19 4.71
CA ARG A 50 -5.56 2.61 4.88
C ARG A 50 -6.30 2.53 3.54
N ASP A 51 -6.23 3.58 2.73
CA ASP A 51 -6.85 3.62 1.41
C ASP A 51 -6.27 2.54 0.50
N LEU A 52 -4.93 2.42 0.46
CA LEU A 52 -4.23 1.39 -0.29
C LEU A 52 -4.65 -0.03 0.14
N ALA A 53 -4.69 -0.29 1.45
CA ALA A 53 -5.18 -1.57 1.98
C ALA A 53 -6.62 -1.86 1.54
N GLY A 54 -7.48 -0.84 1.53
CA GLY A 54 -8.84 -0.94 1.02
C GLY A 54 -8.91 -1.29 -0.47
N VAL A 55 -7.99 -0.76 -1.30
CA VAL A 55 -7.89 -1.13 -2.72
C VAL A 55 -7.46 -2.59 -2.85
N VAL A 56 -6.47 -3.05 -2.09
CA VAL A 56 -5.99 -4.44 -2.12
C VAL A 56 -7.13 -5.42 -1.78
N VAL A 57 -7.87 -5.16 -0.70
CA VAL A 57 -9.02 -6.01 -0.30
C VAL A 57 -10.07 -6.08 -1.40
N LYS A 58 -10.38 -4.95 -2.05
CA LYS A 58 -11.32 -4.91 -3.17
C LYS A 58 -10.80 -5.69 -4.39
N SER A 59 -9.51 -5.60 -4.70
CA SER A 59 -8.89 -6.33 -5.82
C SER A 59 -8.89 -7.84 -5.60
N LEU A 60 -8.66 -8.30 -4.37
CA LEU A 60 -8.75 -9.72 -4.02
C LEU A 60 -10.17 -10.26 -4.14
N ALA A 61 -11.17 -9.49 -3.70
CA ALA A 61 -12.59 -9.88 -3.83
C ALA A 61 -13.06 -10.02 -5.29
N GLN A 62 -12.36 -9.37 -6.23
CA GLN A 62 -12.69 -9.39 -7.66
C GLN A 62 -11.97 -10.51 -8.44
N SER A 63 -10.98 -11.18 -7.84
CA SER A 63 -10.16 -12.20 -8.50
C SER A 63 -10.30 -13.55 -7.79
N PRO A 64 -11.23 -14.44 -8.21
CA PRO A 64 -11.30 -15.79 -7.66
C PRO A 64 -10.24 -16.67 -8.33
N SER A 65 -8.98 -16.56 -7.91
CA SER A 65 -8.00 -17.60 -8.22
C SER A 65 -6.83 -17.53 -7.24
N GLU A 66 -6.92 -18.34 -6.20
CA GLU A 66 -5.80 -18.71 -5.35
C GLU A 66 -5.08 -19.89 -6.02
N ALA A 67 -4.06 -19.59 -6.82
CA ALA A 67 -3.02 -20.60 -7.03
C ALA A 67 -2.24 -20.67 -5.69
N PRO A 68 -2.09 -21.85 -5.06
CA PRO A 68 -1.38 -21.98 -3.81
C PRO A 68 0.02 -21.37 -3.93
N LEU A 69 0.45 -20.63 -2.90
CA LEU A 69 1.81 -20.09 -2.84
C LEU A 69 2.82 -21.25 -3.02
N PRO A 70 3.67 -21.23 -4.06
CA PRO A 70 4.66 -22.28 -4.23
C PRO A 70 5.64 -22.24 -3.06
N GLY A 71 5.72 -23.34 -2.30
CA GLY A 71 6.80 -23.56 -1.33
C GLY A 71 6.43 -23.53 0.16
N LEU A 72 5.15 -23.62 0.54
CA LEU A 72 4.77 -23.94 1.92
C LEU A 72 4.34 -25.42 2.00
N SER A 73 5.32 -26.29 2.24
CA SER A 73 5.16 -27.68 2.72
C SER A 73 6.04 -27.86 3.94
#